data_AF-A0A5K0Y3D3-F1
#
_entry.id   AF-A0A5K0Y3D3-F1
#
_cell.length_a   1.000
_cell.length_b   1.000
_cell.length_c   1.000
_cell.angle_alpha   90.00
_cell.angle_beta   90.00
_cell.angle_gamma   90.00
#
_symmetry.space_group_name_H-M   'P 1'
#
loop_
_entity.id
_entity.type
_entity.pdbx_description
1 polymer ?
#
loop_
_entity_poly.entity_id
_entity_poly.type
_entity_poly.pdbx_seq_one_letter_code
_entity_poly.pdbx_strand_id
1 'polypeptide(L)' 'NDFLINNLKGMQMVSGSISIAHVEDVCRAHIFVAEEESVSGRYICCAHNTSVVELAHFLSNRYPEYKIPT' A
#
# COMPACT_ATOMS: atom_id res chain seq x y z
N ASN A 1 -5.88 4.32 -17.40
CA ASN A 1 -7.18 4.76 -16.85
C ASN A 1 -6.88 5.87 -15.85
N ASP A 2 -7.05 7.11 -16.27
CA ASP A 2 -6.64 8.29 -15.49
C ASP A 2 -7.41 8.43 -14.17
N PHE A 3 -8.64 7.93 -14.13
CA PHE A 3 -9.44 7.89 -12.91
C PHE A 3 -8.72 7.15 -11.76
N LEU A 4 -8.16 5.96 -12.04
CA LEU A 4 -7.48 5.15 -11.03
C LEU A 4 -6.17 5.79 -10.55
N ILE A 5 -5.41 6.40 -11.47
CA ILE A 5 -4.18 7.12 -11.14
C ILE A 5 -4.49 8.35 -10.28
N ASN A 6 -5.56 9.08 -10.61
CA ASN A 6 -6.01 10.21 -9.81
C ASN A 6 -6.45 9.80 -8.41
N ASN A 7 -7.03 8.61 -8.23
CA ASN A 7 -7.33 8.08 -6.91
C ASN A 7 -6.06 7.80 -6.09
N LEU A 8 -5.01 7.25 -6.70
CA LEU A 8 -3.72 7.05 -6.03
C LEU A 8 -3.05 8.38 -5.64
N LYS A 9 -3.10 9.38 -6.53
CA LYS A 9 -2.63 10.75 -6.23
C LYS A 9 -3.43 11.39 -5.09
N GLY A 10 -4.76 11.23 -5.13
CA GLY A 10 -5.65 11.69 -4.07
C GLY A 10 -5.33 11.04 -2.73
N MET A 11 -5.12 9.72 -2.73
CA MET A 11 -4.68 8.97 -1.55
C MET A 11 -3.36 9.52 -1.01
N GLN A 12 -2.32 9.63 -1.84
CA GLN A 12 -1.05 10.21 -1.42
C GLN A 12 -1.20 11.63 -0.86
N MET A 13 -2.07 12.45 -1.44
CA MET A 13 -2.32 13.81 -0.96
C MET A 13 -2.97 13.83 0.45
N VAL A 14 -3.89 12.92 0.73
CA VAL A 14 -4.61 12.89 2.03
C VAL A 14 -3.83 12.18 3.13
N SER A 15 -3.07 11.12 2.81
CA SER A 15 -2.31 10.32 3.79
C SER A 15 -0.80 10.59 3.79
N GLY A 16 -0.31 11.45 2.90
CA GLY A 16 1.12 11.72 2.71
C GLY A 16 1.88 10.63 1.94
N SER A 17 1.26 9.47 1.72
CA SER A 17 1.84 8.33 1.00
C SER A 17 0.75 7.36 0.52
N ILE A 18 1.13 6.42 -0.34
CA ILE A 18 0.38 5.20 -0.64
C ILE A 18 0.92 4.09 0.26
N SER A 19 0.09 3.62 1.18
CA SER A 19 0.41 2.53 2.09
C SER A 19 0.07 1.18 1.46
N ILE A 20 1.01 0.24 1.50
CA ILE A 20 0.90 -1.10 0.92
C ILE A 20 1.21 -2.13 2.00
N ALA A 21 0.35 -3.13 2.13
CA ALA A 21 0.55 -4.31 2.94
C ALA A 21 0.38 -5.55 2.08
N HIS A 22 1.19 -6.58 2.33
CA HIS A 22 0.98 -7.88 1.70
C HIS A 22 -0.25 -8.56 2.31
N VAL A 23 -1.06 -9.23 1.50
CA VAL A 23 -2.32 -9.87 1.96
C VAL A 23 -2.08 -10.85 3.11
N GLU A 24 -1.00 -11.63 3.04
CA GLU A 24 -0.64 -12.58 4.10
C GLU A 24 -0.26 -11.86 5.41
N ASP A 25 0.37 -10.69 5.33
CA ASP A 25 0.75 -9.93 6.53
C ASP A 25 -0.51 -9.42 7.25
N VAL A 26 -1.53 -9.01 6.49
CA VAL A 26 -2.84 -8.62 7.03
C VAL A 26 -3.54 -9.81 7.67
N CYS A 27 -3.55 -10.98 7.03
CA CYS A 27 -4.11 -12.21 7.61
C CYS A 27 -3.43 -12.59 8.93
N ARG A 28 -2.08 -12.60 8.96
CA ARG A 28 -1.33 -12.89 10.18
C ARG A 28 -1.54 -11.83 11.26
N ALA A 29 -1.63 -10.55 10.88
CA ALA A 29 -1.95 -9.49 11.83
C ALA A 29 -3.33 -9.70 12.46
N HIS A 30 -4.33 -10.13 11.68
CA HIS A 30 -5.66 -10.47 12.20
C HIS A 30 -5.63 -11.63 13.20
N ILE A 31 -4.89 -12.71 12.91
CA ILE A 31 -4.74 -13.83 13.84
C ILE A 31 -4.05 -13.37 15.12
N PHE A 32 -2.93 -12.65 14.99
CA PHE A 32 -2.16 -12.15 16.12
C PHE A 32 -3.00 -11.28 17.07
N VAL A 33 -3.75 -10.31 16.54
CA VAL A 33 -4.59 -9.45 17.40
C VAL A 33 -5.81 -10.17 17.98
N ALA A 34 -6.23 -11.30 17.40
CA ALA A 34 -7.32 -12.10 17.94
C ALA A 34 -6.86 -13.03 19.08
N GLU A 35 -5.59 -13.45 19.08
CA GLU A 35 -5.02 -14.37 20.07
C GLU A 35 -4.42 -13.66 21.30
N GLU A 36 -3.97 -12.41 21.14
CA GLU A 36 -3.31 -11.66 22.21
C GLU A 36 -4.32 -10.99 23.15
N GLU A 37 -4.43 -11.46 24.39
CA GLU A 37 -5.42 -10.97 25.36
C GLU A 37 -5.16 -9.51 25.79
N SER A 38 -3.93 -9.02 25.66
CA SER A 38 -3.55 -7.68 26.10
C SER A 38 -3.75 -6.57 25.06
N VAL A 39 -4.07 -6.90 23.80
CA VAL A 39 -4.25 -5.90 22.74
C VAL A 39 -5.67 -5.34 22.72
N SER A 40 -5.79 -4.04 22.44
CA SER A 40 -7.10 -3.40 22.30
C SER A 40 -7.00 -2.15 21.42
N GLY A 41 -8.13 -1.76 20.82
CA GLY A 41 -8.22 -0.57 19.99
C GLY A 41 -7.90 -0.82 18.51
N ARG A 42 -7.25 0.15 17.87
CA ARG A 42 -7.05 0.19 16.41
C ARG A 42 -5.56 0.09 16.08
N TYR A 43 -5.23 -0.78 15.13
CA TYR A 43 -3.86 -0.99 14.65
C TYR A 43 -3.75 -0.66 13.16
N ILE A 44 -2.66 -0.01 12.78
CA ILE A 44 -2.28 0.16 11.38
C ILE A 44 -1.47 -1.08 10.98
N CYS A 45 -1.93 -1.81 9.96
CA CYS A 45 -1.18 -2.88 9.33
C CYS A 45 -0.64 -2.37 7.98
N CYS A 46 0.62 -1.95 7.96
CA CYS A 46 1.30 -1.43 6.77
C CYS A 46 2.78 -1.84 6.80
N ALA A 47 3.28 -2.41 5.70
CA ALA A 47 4.68 -2.79 5.56
C ALA A 47 5.50 -1.71 4.83
N HIS A 48 4.91 -1.06 3.83
CA HIS A 48 5.61 -0.09 2.98
C HIS A 48 4.74 1.13 2.67
N ASN A 49 5.36 2.31 2.73
CA ASN A 49 4.79 3.55 2.23
C ASN A 49 5.58 3.99 0.99
N THR A 50 4.89 4.43 -0.04
CA THR A 50 5.50 4.89 -1.29
C THR A 50 4.76 6.09 -1.87
N SER A 51 5.35 6.77 -2.83
CA SER A 51 4.66 7.74 -3.68
C SER A 51 4.14 7.11 -4.98
N VAL A 52 3.22 7.80 -5.66
CA VAL A 52 2.76 7.42 -7.01
C VAL A 52 3.96 7.28 -7.97
N VAL A 53 4.94 8.18 -7.87
CA VAL A 53 6.10 8.25 -8.75
C VAL A 53 7.06 7.09 -8.48
N GLU A 54 7.39 6.83 -7.21
CA GLU A 54 8.23 5.68 -6.84
C GLU A 54 7.59 4.35 -7.24
N LEU A 55 6.28 4.21 -7.03
CA LEU A 55 5.55 3.02 -7.45
C LEU A 55 5.57 2.86 -8.97
N ALA A 56 5.38 3.95 -9.73
CA ALA A 56 5.45 3.92 -11.18
C ALA A 56 6.84 3.51 -11.68
N HIS A 57 7.91 4.06 -11.12
CA HIS A 57 9.29 3.68 -11.44
C HIS A 57 9.57 2.21 -11.10
N PHE A 58 9.15 1.75 -9.91
CA PHE A 58 9.33 0.35 -9.51
C PHE A 58 8.64 -0.61 -10.49
N LEU A 59 7.38 -0.32 -10.85
CA LEU A 59 6.63 -1.17 -11.77
C LEU A 59 7.21 -1.12 -13.19
N SER A 60 7.66 0.04 -13.67
CA SER A 60 8.30 0.19 -14.99
C SER A 60 9.60 -0.61 -15.09
N ASN A 61 10.41 -0.60 -14.02
CA ASN A 61 11.64 -1.39 -13.96
C ASN A 61 11.37 -2.89 -13.85
N ARG A 62 10.32 -3.29 -13.11
CA ARG A 62 9.99 -4.70 -12.88
C ARG A 62 9.29 -5.36 -14.07
N TYR A 63 8.48 -4.61 -14.78
CA TYR A 63 7.68 -5.09 -15.91
C TYR A 63 7.89 -4.20 -17.15
N PRO A 64 9.08 -4.28 -17.78
CA PRO A 64 9.47 -3.39 -18.87
C PRO A 64 8.59 -3.53 -20.14
N GLU A 65 7.82 -4.60 -20.26
CA GLU A 65 6.87 -4.81 -21.35
C GLU A 65 5.65 -3.86 -21.29
N TYR A 66 5.35 -3.28 -20.12
CA TYR A 66 4.26 -2.32 -19.96
C TYR A 66 4.77 -0.88 -20.01
N LYS A 67 4.10 -0.06 -20.82
CA LYS A 67 4.36 1.39 -20.89
C LYS A 67 3.71 2.09 -19.70
N ILE A 68 4.40 2.12 -18.58
CA ILE A 68 3.96 2.80 -17.36
C ILE A 68 4.48 4.24 -17.38
N PRO A 69 3.59 5.26 -17.35
CA PRO A 69 4.03 6.64 -17.19
C PRO A 69 4.71 6.83 -15.85
N THR A 70 5.94 7.32 -15.86
CA THR A 70 6.75 7.62 -14.67
C THR A 70 6.88 9.12 -14.48
#